data_AF-A0A516KJ62-F1
#
_entry.id   AF-A0A516KJ62-F1
#
_cell.length_a   1.000
_cell.length_b   1.000
_cell.length_c   1.000
_cell.angle_alpha   90.00
_cell.angle_beta   90.00
_cell.angle_gamma   90.00
#
_symmetry.space_group_name_H-M   'P 1'
#
loop_
_entity.id
_entity.type
_entity.pdbx_description
1 polymer ?
#
loop_
_entity_poly.entity_id
_entity_poly.type
_entity_poly.pdbx_seq_one_letter_code
_entity_poly.pdbx_strand_id
1 'polypeptide(L)'
;MMMDNILSNYEITEMTMALVPKFHTEYRTLAIETGGKMIYIEKTPLELIEHACIQGWSTLTGRRKAILKRTGFSHKVPILLDEAKEIITFPSKSPKSDKCSWIFYHHVSFVQKISKQRNNKEYLTTIVFKDGQTLEMKESSYILERQLFRSYKFTKMLVQ
;
A
#
# COMPACT_ATOMS: atom_id res chain seq x y z
N MET A 1 -19.99 15.35 12.47
CA MET A 1 -19.23 14.12 12.15
C MET A 1 -18.32 13.87 13.33
N MET A 2 -18.45 12.74 14.03
CA MET A 2 -17.55 12.40 15.12
C MET A 2 -16.14 12.28 14.52
N MET A 3 -15.21 13.09 15.02
CA MET A 3 -13.79 12.96 14.70
C MET A 3 -13.32 11.66 15.36
N ASP A 4 -13.15 10.61 14.56
CA ASP A 4 -12.35 9.46 14.97
C ASP A 4 -10.98 9.98 15.41
N ASN A 5 -10.55 9.58 16.61
CA ASN A 5 -9.30 10.03 17.23
C ASN A 5 -8.15 9.97 16.20
N ILE A 6 -7.56 11.12 15.88
CA ILE A 6 -6.37 11.19 15.03
C ILE A 6 -5.21 10.58 15.81
N LEU A 7 -4.53 9.60 15.21
CA LEU A 7 -3.40 8.94 15.86
C LEU A 7 -2.07 9.60 15.48
N SER A 8 -1.28 9.96 16.48
CA SER A 8 0.11 10.40 16.30
C SER A 8 1.05 9.24 15.95
N ASN A 9 0.72 8.03 16.42
CA ASN A 9 1.45 6.80 16.14
C ASN A 9 0.50 5.69 15.66
N TYR A 10 0.94 4.96 14.63
CA TYR A 10 0.23 3.83 14.07
C TYR A 10 1.22 2.71 13.79
N GLU A 11 0.87 1.49 14.19
CA GLU A 11 1.63 0.28 13.89
C GLU A 11 0.96 -0.46 12.74
N ILE A 12 1.75 -0.78 11.72
CA ILE A 12 1.29 -1.59 10.59
C ILE A 12 1.16 -3.04 11.07
N THR A 13 -0.01 -3.63 10.88
CA THR A 13 -0.31 -5.00 11.30
C THR A 13 -0.89 -5.80 10.15
N GLU A 14 -1.18 -7.07 10.41
CA GLU A 14 -1.89 -8.00 9.53
C GLU A 14 -3.33 -7.54 9.23
N MET A 15 -3.83 -6.51 9.91
CA MET A 15 -5.13 -5.91 9.64
C MET A 15 -5.05 -4.78 8.62
N THR A 16 -3.87 -4.19 8.39
CA THR A 16 -3.68 -3.03 7.52
C THR A 16 -3.82 -3.42 6.04
N MET A 17 -4.81 -2.88 5.34
CA MET A 17 -5.06 -3.16 3.92
C MET A 17 -4.49 -2.10 2.98
N ALA A 18 -4.53 -0.84 3.40
CA ALA A 18 -3.96 0.27 2.63
C ALA A 18 -3.57 1.45 3.51
N LEU A 19 -2.54 2.19 3.07
CA LEU A 19 -2.22 3.53 3.56
C LEU A 19 -2.43 4.51 2.42
N VAL A 20 -3.41 5.39 2.58
CA VAL A 20 -3.82 6.37 1.56
C VAL A 20 -3.37 7.76 1.99
N PRO A 21 -2.58 8.49 1.18
CA PRO A 21 -2.18 9.84 1.53
C PRO A 21 -3.39 10.79 1.54
N LYS A 22 -3.41 11.70 2.51
CA LYS A 22 -4.44 12.72 2.65
C LYS A 22 -3.79 14.10 2.71
N PHE A 23 -4.44 15.07 2.08
CA PHE A 23 -4.05 16.47 2.16
C PHE A 23 -4.96 17.15 3.18
N HIS A 24 -4.59 17.06 4.45
CA HIS A 24 -5.29 17.67 5.58
C HIS A 24 -4.25 18.29 6.53
N THR A 25 -4.68 19.28 7.33
CA THR A 25 -3.80 20.00 8.25
C THR A 25 -3.37 19.13 9.43
N GLU A 26 -4.25 18.28 9.93
CA GLU A 26 -4.04 17.47 11.14
C GLU A 26 -3.59 16.03 10.87
N TYR A 27 -3.88 15.48 9.68
CA TYR A 27 -3.52 14.10 9.35
C TYR A 27 -3.02 14.01 7.91
N ARG A 28 -2.10 13.09 7.67
CA ARG A 28 -1.45 12.89 6.36
C ARG A 28 -1.71 11.51 5.77
N THR A 29 -2.25 10.58 6.56
CA THR A 29 -2.60 9.24 6.12
C THR A 29 -3.98 8.84 6.61
N LEU A 30 -4.71 8.13 5.76
CA LEU A 30 -5.83 7.29 6.14
C LEU A 30 -5.38 5.82 6.03
N ALA A 31 -5.31 5.11 7.14
CA ALA A 31 -5.16 3.67 7.14
C ALA A 31 -6.54 3.03 7.02
N ILE A 32 -6.64 2.04 6.12
CA ILE A 32 -7.82 1.21 5.95
C ILE A 32 -7.45 -0.17 6.48
N GLU A 33 -8.18 -0.64 7.48
CA GLU A 33 -8.04 -1.97 8.06
C GLU A 33 -9.18 -2.89 7.64
N THR A 34 -8.98 -4.20 7.78
CA THR A 34 -10.04 -5.18 7.60
C THR A 34 -11.26 -4.89 8.49
N GLY A 35 -12.45 -5.33 8.07
CA GLY A 35 -13.68 -5.12 8.85
C GLY A 35 -14.21 -3.68 8.82
N GLY A 36 -13.79 -2.86 7.86
CA GLY A 36 -14.32 -1.50 7.61
C GLY A 36 -13.67 -0.40 8.43
N LYS A 37 -12.67 -0.70 9.27
CA LYS A 37 -12.08 0.29 10.17
C LYS A 37 -11.17 1.27 9.42
N MET A 38 -11.42 2.55 9.65
CA MET A 38 -10.71 3.67 9.04
C MET A 38 -10.03 4.50 10.13
N ILE A 39 -8.73 4.78 9.97
CA ILE A 39 -7.93 5.46 11.00
C ILE A 39 -7.17 6.62 10.37
N TYR A 40 -7.37 7.82 10.91
CA TYR A 40 -6.65 9.02 10.50
C TYR A 40 -5.35 9.16 11.30
N ILE A 41 -4.24 9.43 10.62
CA ILE A 41 -2.90 9.39 11.20
C ILE A 41 -2.10 10.64 10.80
N GLU A 42 -1.41 11.24 11.77
CA GLU A 42 -0.60 12.46 11.58
C GLU A 42 0.55 12.26 10.59
N LYS A 43 1.20 11.10 10.64
CA LYS A 43 2.35 10.74 9.79
C LYS A 43 1.96 10.45 8.35
N THR A 44 2.87 10.70 7.42
CA THR A 44 2.72 10.36 6.00
C THR A 44 2.82 8.84 5.78
N PRO A 45 2.32 8.31 4.65
CA PRO A 45 2.44 6.88 4.38
C PRO A 45 3.90 6.43 4.27
N LEU A 46 4.80 7.28 3.77
CA LEU A 46 6.22 6.97 3.68
C LEU A 46 6.86 6.83 5.07
N GLU A 47 6.56 7.75 5.99
CA GLU A 47 7.06 7.69 7.37
C GLU A 47 6.59 6.42 8.08
N LEU A 48 5.33 6.01 7.89
CA LEU A 48 4.79 4.77 8.47
C LEU A 48 5.50 3.53 7.92
N ILE A 49 5.77 3.50 6.61
CA ILE A 49 6.48 2.39 5.96
C ILE A 49 7.94 2.33 6.39
N GLU A 50 8.62 3.47 6.49
CA GLU A 50 10.00 3.55 6.96
C GLU A 50 10.10 3.10 8.42
N HIS A 51 9.17 3.54 9.27
CA HIS A 51 9.08 3.08 10.65
C HIS A 51 8.90 1.56 10.74
N ALA A 52 7.94 0.99 10.01
CA ALA A 52 7.71 -0.46 10.00
C ALA A 52 8.93 -1.25 9.48
N CYS A 53 9.67 -0.71 8.50
CA CYS A 53 10.91 -1.34 8.06
C CYS A 53 11.92 -1.46 9.22
N ILE A 54 12.09 -0.38 10.00
CA ILE A 54 13.01 -0.31 11.14
C ILE A 54 12.59 -1.27 12.25
N GLN A 55 11.29 -1.42 12.52
CA GLN A 55 10.77 -2.42 13.46
C GLN A 55 11.14 -3.85 13.03
N GLY A 56 11.11 -4.13 11.73
CA GLY A 56 11.64 -5.38 11.16
C GLY A 56 13.16 -5.43 10.99
N TRP A 57 13.92 -4.58 11.70
CA TRP A 57 15.40 -4.54 11.72
C TRP A 57 16.09 -4.22 10.37
N SER A 58 15.45 -3.45 9.50
CA SER A 58 16.08 -3.00 8.24
C SER A 58 15.59 -1.63 7.79
N THR A 59 16.35 -0.95 6.93
CA THR A 59 15.87 0.28 6.28
C THR A 59 15.03 -0.05 5.04
N LEU A 60 14.12 0.87 4.66
CA LEU A 60 13.39 0.79 3.39
C LEU A 60 14.35 0.68 2.20
N THR A 61 15.44 1.45 2.21
CA THR A 61 16.49 1.40 1.17
C THR A 61 17.18 0.04 1.13
N GLY A 62 17.52 -0.54 2.28
CA GLY A 62 18.11 -1.88 2.37
C GLY A 62 17.21 -2.95 1.76
N ARG A 63 15.93 -2.98 2.17
CA ARG A 63 14.94 -3.92 1.64
C ARG A 63 14.78 -3.79 0.13
N ARG A 64 14.66 -2.55 -0.39
CA ARG A 64 14.57 -2.28 -1.83
C ARG A 64 15.78 -2.78 -2.60
N LYS A 65 17.00 -2.57 -2.08
CA LYS A 65 18.24 -3.05 -2.71
C LYS A 65 18.29 -4.57 -2.75
N ALA A 66 17.89 -5.26 -1.68
CA ALA A 66 17.85 -6.71 -1.63
C ALA A 66 16.88 -7.28 -2.68
N ILE A 67 15.67 -6.73 -2.75
CA ILE A 67 14.64 -7.19 -3.71
C ILE A 67 15.07 -6.89 -5.14
N LEU A 68 15.65 -5.72 -5.43
CA LEU A 68 16.22 -5.41 -6.74
C LEU A 68 17.27 -6.46 -7.15
N LYS A 69 18.22 -6.79 -6.27
CA LYS A 69 19.26 -7.77 -6.57
C LYS A 69 18.71 -9.16 -6.85
N ARG A 70 17.66 -9.59 -6.14
CA ARG A 70 17.07 -10.93 -6.33
C ARG A 70 16.08 -11.02 -7.50
N THR A 71 15.35 -9.93 -7.79
CA THR A 71 14.20 -9.97 -8.73
C THR A 71 14.42 -9.20 -10.02
N GLY A 72 15.41 -8.29 -10.06
CA GLY A 72 15.60 -7.32 -11.14
C GLY A 72 14.59 -6.17 -11.14
N PHE A 73 13.68 -6.09 -10.15
CA PHE A 73 12.69 -5.02 -10.09
C PHE A 73 13.31 -3.69 -9.64
N SER A 74 13.41 -2.73 -10.56
CA SER A 74 14.01 -1.41 -10.30
C SER A 74 13.03 -0.33 -9.86
N HIS A 75 11.75 -0.45 -10.22
CA HIS A 75 10.74 0.59 -9.95
C HIS A 75 9.51 0.03 -9.23
N LYS A 76 9.01 0.80 -8.25
CA LYS A 76 7.82 0.48 -7.43
C LYS A 76 7.88 -0.93 -6.83
N VAL A 77 9.05 -1.25 -6.28
CA VAL A 77 9.38 -2.58 -5.76
C VAL A 77 8.46 -2.92 -4.58
N PRO A 78 7.90 -4.13 -4.50
CA PRO A 78 7.21 -4.60 -3.29
C PRO A 78 8.20 -4.60 -2.12
N ILE A 79 7.70 -4.48 -0.89
CA ILE A 79 8.48 -4.43 0.34
C ILE A 79 7.91 -5.47 1.29
N LEU A 80 8.77 -6.35 1.81
CA LEU A 80 8.47 -7.20 2.96
C LEU A 80 8.74 -6.41 4.22
N LEU A 81 7.70 -6.03 4.97
CA LEU A 81 7.82 -5.28 6.20
C LEU A 81 8.11 -6.19 7.40
N ASP A 82 7.44 -7.33 7.46
CA ASP A 82 7.58 -8.33 8.52
C ASP A 82 7.63 -9.73 7.90
N GLU A 83 8.69 -10.50 8.22
CA GLU A 83 8.92 -11.85 7.70
C GLU A 83 8.03 -12.89 8.39
N ALA A 84 7.87 -12.80 9.71
CA ALA A 84 7.10 -13.77 10.49
C ALA A 84 5.59 -13.68 10.21
N LYS A 85 5.12 -12.45 9.99
CA LYS A 85 3.71 -12.14 9.68
C LYS A 85 3.43 -12.07 8.19
N GLU A 86 4.45 -12.24 7.35
CA GLU A 86 4.39 -12.10 5.89
C GLU A 86 3.73 -10.78 5.44
N ILE A 87 4.04 -9.65 6.08
CA ILE A 87 3.43 -8.36 5.71
C ILE A 87 4.13 -7.82 4.47
N ILE A 88 3.52 -8.02 3.30
CA ILE A 88 4.02 -7.51 2.01
C ILE A 88 3.16 -6.34 1.53
N THR A 89 3.80 -5.25 1.13
CA THR A 89 3.14 -4.06 0.58
C THR A 89 3.81 -3.59 -0.71
N PHE A 90 3.09 -2.84 -1.55
CA PHE A 90 3.66 -2.19 -2.73
C PHE A 90 3.14 -0.75 -2.91
N PRO A 91 3.96 0.15 -3.47
CA PRO A 91 3.56 1.53 -3.70
C PRO A 91 2.79 1.68 -5.03
N SER A 92 1.71 2.45 -5.01
CA SER A 92 0.93 2.78 -6.22
C SER A 92 1.71 3.72 -7.16
N LYS A 93 2.53 4.61 -6.59
CA LYS A 93 3.41 5.57 -7.28
C LYS A 93 4.87 5.41 -6.85
N SER A 94 5.70 6.39 -7.18
CA SER A 94 7.02 6.49 -6.56
C SER A 94 6.82 6.72 -5.05
N PRO A 95 7.55 6.01 -4.17
CA PRO A 95 7.49 6.25 -2.72
C PRO A 95 7.70 7.71 -2.30
N LYS A 96 8.45 8.48 -3.10
CA LYS A 96 8.71 9.91 -2.87
C LYS A 96 7.55 10.83 -3.28
N SER A 97 6.51 10.30 -3.91
CA SER A 97 5.32 11.10 -4.26
C SER A 97 4.40 11.22 -3.05
N ASP A 98 4.02 12.47 -2.76
CA ASP A 98 2.94 12.85 -1.86
C ASP A 98 1.60 12.12 -2.11
N LYS A 99 1.36 11.69 -3.35
CA LYS A 99 0.15 10.97 -3.78
C LYS A 99 0.35 9.46 -3.86
N CYS A 100 1.41 8.92 -3.25
CA CYS A 100 1.68 7.48 -3.24
C CYS A 100 0.86 6.78 -2.16
N SER A 101 -0.04 5.88 -2.57
CA SER A 101 -0.68 4.94 -1.65
C SER A 101 0.15 3.67 -1.53
N TRP A 102 0.05 3.00 -0.39
CA TRP A 102 0.67 1.69 -0.16
C TRP A 102 -0.42 0.65 0.03
N ILE A 103 -0.37 -0.42 -0.76
CA ILE A 103 -1.41 -1.45 -0.80
C ILE A 103 -0.82 -2.75 -0.27
N PHE A 104 -1.50 -3.38 0.67
CA PHE A 104 -1.05 -4.61 1.31
C PHE A 104 -1.52 -5.82 0.51
N TYR A 105 -0.54 -6.53 -0.03
CA TYR A 105 -0.71 -7.55 -1.06
C TYR A 105 -1.69 -8.64 -0.64
N HIS A 106 -1.58 -9.12 0.60
CA HIS A 106 -2.34 -10.27 1.11
C HIS A 106 -3.85 -9.99 1.22
N HIS A 107 -4.26 -8.73 1.28
CA HIS A 107 -5.66 -8.34 1.37
C HIS A 107 -6.32 -8.16 0.00
N VAL A 108 -5.54 -8.00 -1.08
CA VAL A 108 -6.10 -7.77 -2.41
C VAL A 108 -6.71 -9.06 -2.95
N SER A 109 -7.97 -8.98 -3.36
CA SER A 109 -8.66 -10.04 -4.10
C SER A 109 -8.38 -9.90 -5.59
N PHE A 110 -8.76 -8.76 -6.18
CA PHE A 110 -8.50 -8.43 -7.58
C PHE A 110 -8.55 -6.92 -7.83
N VAL A 111 -8.11 -6.52 -9.02
CA VAL A 111 -8.19 -5.14 -9.52
C VAL A 111 -9.28 -5.08 -10.59
N GLN A 112 -10.21 -4.15 -10.44
CA GLN A 112 -11.30 -3.93 -11.38
C GLN A 112 -11.15 -2.60 -12.09
N LYS A 113 -11.24 -2.61 -13.42
CA LYS A 113 -11.28 -1.39 -14.22
C LYS A 113 -12.71 -0.85 -14.28
N ILE A 114 -12.94 0.39 -13.85
CA ILE A 114 -14.22 1.07 -14.09
C ILE A 114 -14.16 1.69 -15.49
N SER A 115 -15.13 1.39 -16.35
CA SER A 115 -15.19 1.93 -17.71
C SER A 115 -15.47 3.43 -17.70
N LYS A 116 -14.77 4.17 -18.58
CA LYS A 116 -14.82 5.64 -18.79
C LYS A 116 -16.22 6.25 -18.60
N GLN A 117 -16.39 7.16 -17.65
CA GLN A 117 -17.35 8.25 -17.86
C GLN A 117 -16.79 9.14 -18.97
N ARG A 118 -17.63 9.42 -19.97
CA ARG A 118 -17.25 9.86 -21.33
C ARG A 118 -16.43 11.16 -21.42
N ASN A 119 -16.21 11.91 -20.34
CA ASN A 119 -15.67 13.27 -20.40
C ASN A 119 -14.51 13.61 -19.46
N ASN A 120 -13.93 12.68 -18.69
CA ASN A 120 -12.73 12.98 -17.90
C ASN A 120 -11.71 11.84 -17.91
N LYS A 121 -10.44 12.18 -18.23
CA LYS A 121 -9.27 11.27 -18.29
C LYS A 121 -8.81 10.79 -16.89
N GLU A 122 -9.70 10.64 -15.92
CA GLU A 122 -9.33 10.05 -14.63
C GLU A 122 -9.64 8.56 -14.72
N TYR A 123 -8.60 7.74 -14.80
CA TYR A 123 -8.74 6.29 -14.70
C TYR A 123 -9.24 5.97 -13.29
N LEU A 124 -10.51 5.60 -13.17
CA LEU A 124 -11.08 5.08 -11.93
C LEU A 124 -10.86 3.56 -11.94
N THR A 125 -9.81 3.13 -11.25
CA THR A 125 -9.60 1.71 -11.00
C THR A 125 -10.01 1.42 -9.57
N THR A 126 -10.63 0.28 -9.33
CA THR A 126 -10.98 -0.15 -7.98
C THR A 126 -10.14 -1.35 -7.57
N ILE A 127 -9.49 -1.27 -6.42
CA ILE A 127 -8.95 -2.44 -5.74
C ILE A 127 -10.09 -3.04 -4.93
N VAL A 128 -10.35 -4.33 -5.14
CA VAL A 128 -11.31 -5.10 -4.34
C VAL A 128 -10.53 -5.95 -3.36
N PHE A 129 -10.79 -5.78 -2.08
CA PHE A 129 -10.16 -6.55 -1.01
C PHE A 129 -10.93 -7.85 -0.73
N LYS A 130 -10.26 -8.81 -0.09
CA LYS A 130 -10.82 -10.15 0.22
C LYS A 130 -12.00 -10.10 1.18
N ASP A 131 -12.10 -9.06 2.00
CA ASP A 131 -13.21 -8.85 2.94
C ASP A 131 -14.39 -8.09 2.30
N GLY A 132 -14.35 -7.87 0.98
CA GLY A 132 -15.40 -7.18 0.22
C GLY A 132 -15.29 -5.65 0.24
N GLN A 133 -14.38 -5.06 1.02
CA GLN A 133 -14.11 -3.63 0.95
C GLN A 133 -13.49 -3.26 -0.40
N THR A 134 -13.66 -1.99 -0.79
CA THR A 134 -13.11 -1.47 -2.05
C THR A 134 -12.34 -0.18 -1.82
N LEU A 135 -11.34 0.05 -2.67
CA LEU A 135 -10.57 1.30 -2.68
C LEU A 135 -10.45 1.82 -4.12
N GLU A 136 -11.00 3.00 -4.35
CA GLU A 136 -10.85 3.73 -5.61
C GLU A 136 -9.44 4.31 -5.74
N MET A 137 -8.87 4.14 -6.93
CA MET A 137 -7.52 4.52 -7.28
C MET A 137 -7.51 5.36 -8.56
N LYS A 138 -6.59 6.32 -8.60
CA LYS A 138 -6.36 7.17 -9.80
C LYS A 138 -5.40 6.54 -10.80
N GLU A 139 -4.68 5.51 -10.37
CA GLU A 139 -3.81 4.69 -11.18
C GLU A 139 -4.63 3.80 -12.13
N SER A 140 -4.08 3.50 -13.31
CA SER A 140 -4.71 2.57 -14.23
C SER A 140 -4.63 1.12 -13.72
N SER A 141 -5.61 0.31 -14.10
CA SER A 141 -5.64 -1.13 -13.76
C SER A 141 -4.35 -1.83 -14.16
N TYR A 142 -3.82 -1.53 -15.34
CA TYR A 142 -2.53 -2.06 -15.81
C TYR A 142 -1.36 -1.80 -14.84
N ILE A 143 -1.28 -0.61 -14.22
CA ILE A 143 -0.22 -0.31 -13.26
C ILE A 143 -0.40 -1.14 -11.99
N LEU A 144 -1.62 -1.20 -11.46
CA LEU A 144 -1.93 -1.88 -10.21
C LEU A 144 -1.82 -3.41 -10.35
N GLU A 145 -2.37 -3.99 -11.41
CA GLU A 145 -2.23 -5.41 -11.76
C GLU A 145 -0.75 -5.80 -11.88
N ARG A 146 0.07 -4.95 -12.49
CA ARG A 146 1.52 -5.20 -12.59
C ARG A 146 2.20 -5.20 -11.22
N GLN A 147 1.82 -4.31 -10.30
CA GLN A 147 2.38 -4.34 -8.94
C GLN A 147 1.89 -5.56 -8.14
N LEU A 148 0.62 -5.92 -8.31
CA LEU A 148 0.04 -7.13 -7.71
C LEU A 148 0.78 -8.39 -8.18
N PHE A 149 1.00 -8.51 -9.49
CA PHE A 149 1.74 -9.63 -10.08
C PHE A 149 3.20 -9.69 -9.61
N ARG A 150 3.88 -8.53 -9.51
CA ARG A 150 5.26 -8.47 -8.98
C ARG A 150 5.32 -8.89 -7.51
N SER A 151 4.34 -8.49 -6.71
CA SER A 151 4.23 -8.85 -5.30
C SER A 151 3.95 -10.35 -5.13
N TYR A 152 3.08 -10.93 -5.97
CA TYR A 152 2.88 -12.38 -6.04
C TYR A 152 4.17 -13.13 -6.36
N LYS A 153 4.89 -12.71 -7.41
CA LYS A 153 6.17 -13.34 -7.80
C LYS A 153 7.19 -13.25 -6.66
N PHE A 154 7.28 -12.09 -6.00
CA PHE A 154 8.16 -11.90 -4.86
C PHE A 154 7.81 -12.84 -3.70
N THR A 155 6.53 -13.00 -3.38
CA THR A 155 6.06 -13.95 -2.34
C THR A 155 6.50 -15.38 -2.65
N LYS A 156 6.37 -15.83 -3.91
CA LYS A 156 6.81 -17.17 -4.34
C LYS A 156 8.32 -17.41 -4.23
N MET A 157 9.13 -16.34 -4.14
CA MET A 157 10.59 -16.42 -3.99
C MET A 157 11.04 -16.42 -2.52
N LEU A 158 10.16 -16.09 -1.57
CA LEU A 158 10.50 -16.14 -0.13
C LEU A 158 10.42 -17.57 0.44
N VAL A 159 9.67 -18.46 -0.21
CA VAL A 159 9.41 -19.84 0.22
C VAL A 159 10.42 -20.84 -0.41
N GLN A 160 11.65 -20.39 -0.69
CA GLN A 160 12.72 -21.21 -1.29
C GLN A 160 13.99 -21.07 -0.46
#